data_AF-A0AAE5P2V5-F1
#
_entry.id   AF-A0AAE5P2V5-F1
#
_cell.length_a   1.000
_cell.length_b   1.000
_cell.length_c   1.000
_cell.angle_alpha   90.00
_cell.angle_beta   90.00
_cell.angle_gamma   90.00
#
_symmetry.space_group_name_H-M   'P 1'
#
loop_
_entity.id
_entity.type
_entity.pdbx_description
1 polymer ?
#
loop_
_entity_poly.entity_id
_entity_poly.type
_entity_poly.pdbx_seq_one_letter_code
_entity_poly.pdbx_strand_id
1 'polypeptide(L)'
;MSEVRYLTVTALTRYIKRKFDVDPHMQDVWIKGEISNFKRHSRGHMYFTLKDQNARIAAVMFAGHNRQLNFQPEEGMNVLIRAEISVYEPSGNYQMYVKEMQPDGVGNLYLAYEQLKKKLEKEGLFDPARKRKLPKYPTTIGVITSPTGAAVRDIITTLKRRYNANIIVMPALVQGVNAAPSIIKAIEEANRRKEADVLIVGRGGGSIEELWAFNEESVARAIFTSNIPVISAVGHETDFTIADFVADLRAPTPTGAAELAVPHISEITERLTQRNIRLLRSMKEMLQSSSRRLERSQKSYAFRYPQKLVEQKEQQLDQLMERFYREGRRYIEHKRTNYEQLTAALLRNHPEHQLTKAAERQQQLTKMLTKEMQQLLKQKQLLFATATSKLHTLSPLKTMERGYSLVYDKEKELIKSTKQVSKGDVVNVRLTDGQLQCEVSKIEER
;
A
#
# COMPACT_ATOMS: atom_id res chain seq x y z
N MET A 1 102.50 21.30 -72.40
CA MET A 1 101.24 21.71 -71.74
C MET A 1 100.87 20.61 -70.76
N SER A 2 100.97 20.88 -69.46
CA SER A 2 100.58 19.92 -68.42
C SER A 2 99.06 19.77 -68.44
N GLU A 3 98.56 18.57 -68.75
CA GLU A 3 97.13 18.25 -68.66
C GLU A 3 96.61 18.56 -67.26
N VAL A 4 95.55 19.36 -67.18
CA VAL A 4 94.87 19.66 -65.93
C VAL A 4 94.17 18.39 -65.47
N ARG A 5 94.65 17.80 -64.37
CA ARG A 5 93.97 16.67 -63.72
C ARG A 5 92.64 17.16 -63.14
N TYR A 6 91.53 16.65 -63.65
CA TYR A 6 90.18 16.95 -63.16
C TYR A 6 89.54 15.72 -62.52
N LEU A 7 88.64 15.93 -61.57
CA LEU A 7 87.78 14.90 -60.98
C LEU A 7 86.34 15.16 -61.43
N THR A 8 85.60 14.09 -61.74
CA THR A 8 84.16 14.22 -61.95
C THR A 8 83.45 14.45 -60.62
N VAL A 9 82.32 15.16 -60.64
CA VAL A 9 81.49 15.40 -59.45
C VAL A 9 81.13 14.08 -58.76
N THR A 10 80.80 13.05 -59.53
CA THR A 10 80.52 11.69 -59.01
C THR A 10 81.72 11.07 -58.31
N ALA A 11 82.93 11.22 -58.86
CA ALA A 11 84.15 10.71 -58.24
C ALA A 11 84.47 11.45 -56.93
N LEU A 12 84.26 12.77 -56.90
CA LEU A 12 84.43 13.58 -55.69
C LEU A 12 83.44 13.19 -54.59
N THR A 13 82.14 13.10 -54.89
CA THR A 13 81.12 12.72 -53.91
C THR A 13 81.34 11.31 -53.36
N ARG A 14 81.71 10.35 -54.23
CA ARG A 14 82.04 8.98 -53.80
C ARG A 14 83.27 8.93 -52.91
N TYR A 15 84.26 9.78 -53.18
CA TYR A 15 85.44 9.90 -52.34
C TYR A 15 85.09 10.46 -50.94
N ILE A 16 84.28 11.51 -50.87
CA ILE A 16 83.82 12.09 -49.59
C ILE A 16 83.00 11.07 -48.82
N LYS A 17 82.04 10.39 -49.46
CA LYS A 17 81.25 9.33 -48.81
C LYS A 17 82.15 8.26 -48.19
N ARG A 18 83.14 7.76 -48.94
CA ARG A 18 84.07 6.73 -48.45
C ARG A 18 84.89 7.21 -47.23
N LYS A 19 85.15 8.52 -47.11
CA LYS A 19 85.80 9.08 -45.92
C LYS A 19 84.88 9.05 -44.70
N PHE A 20 83.60 9.38 -44.86
CA PHE A 20 82.61 9.28 -43.79
C PHE A 20 82.34 7.83 -43.39
N ASP A 21 82.17 6.93 -44.35
CA ASP A 21 81.82 5.53 -44.07
C ASP A 21 82.96 4.76 -43.38
N VAL A 22 84.23 5.15 -43.56
CA VAL A 22 85.39 4.48 -42.96
C VAL A 22 85.79 5.09 -41.62
N ASP A 23 85.36 6.31 -41.32
CA ASP A 23 85.69 6.99 -40.06
C ASP A 23 84.84 6.41 -38.90
N PRO A 24 85.46 5.78 -37.89
CA PRO A 24 84.73 5.25 -36.74
C PRO A 24 83.92 6.33 -36.00
N HIS A 25 84.38 7.58 -36.03
CA HIS A 25 83.69 8.71 -35.38
C HIS A 25 82.45 9.17 -36.15
N MET A 26 82.18 8.64 -37.35
CA MET A 26 80.97 8.95 -38.11
C MET A 26 79.98 7.78 -38.13
N GLN A 27 80.40 6.58 -37.72
CA GLN A 27 79.56 5.37 -37.70
C GLN A 27 78.62 5.27 -36.48
N ASP A 28 79.02 5.86 -35.34
CA ASP A 28 78.23 5.86 -34.11
C ASP A 28 78.42 7.16 -33.34
N VAL A 29 77.49 8.11 -33.55
CA VAL A 29 77.55 9.45 -32.98
C VAL A 29 76.30 9.75 -32.18
N TRP A 30 76.49 10.36 -31.01
CA TRP A 30 75.41 10.92 -30.21
C TRP A 30 75.26 12.41 -30.50
N ILE A 31 74.07 12.82 -30.94
CA ILE A 31 73.75 14.19 -31.33
C ILE A 31 72.48 14.62 -30.61
N LYS A 32 72.52 15.81 -30.02
CA LYS A 32 71.39 16.47 -29.37
C LYS A 32 70.88 17.61 -30.23
N GLY A 33 69.57 17.70 -30.40
CA GLY A 33 68.95 18.79 -31.15
C GLY A 33 67.43 18.73 -31.16
N GLU A 34 66.83 19.75 -31.76
CA GLU A 34 65.38 19.88 -31.90
C GLU A 34 64.91 19.27 -33.24
N ILE A 35 63.83 18.50 -33.22
CA ILE A 35 63.20 17.96 -34.43
C ILE A 35 62.47 19.09 -35.17
N SER A 36 62.72 19.20 -36.47
CA SER A 36 62.00 20.09 -37.37
C SER A 36 61.67 19.41 -38.70
N ASN A 37 60.68 19.90 -39.43
CA ASN A 37 60.18 19.35 -40.69
C ASN A 37 59.87 17.83 -40.65
N PHE A 38 59.23 17.36 -39.58
CA PHE A 38 58.90 15.96 -39.36
C PHE A 38 57.86 15.43 -40.36
N LYS A 39 58.20 14.34 -41.04
CA LYS A 39 57.34 13.65 -42.02
C LYS A 39 57.40 12.14 -41.81
N ARG A 40 56.24 11.52 -41.65
CA ARG A 40 56.09 10.06 -41.53
C ARG A 40 55.57 9.48 -42.84
N HIS A 41 56.33 8.57 -43.43
CA HIS A 41 55.92 7.86 -44.65
C HIS A 41 55.01 6.67 -44.31
N SER A 42 54.08 6.34 -45.23
CA SER A 42 53.18 5.17 -45.14
C SER A 42 53.87 3.82 -44.90
N ARG A 43 55.16 3.67 -45.26
CA ARG A 43 55.96 2.46 -45.02
C ARG A 43 56.61 2.41 -43.64
N GLY A 44 56.38 3.42 -42.79
CA GLY A 44 56.88 3.49 -41.42
C GLY A 44 58.25 4.16 -41.26
N HIS A 45 58.83 4.73 -42.32
CA HIS A 45 60.03 5.56 -42.24
C HIS A 45 59.69 6.97 -41.74
N MET A 46 60.57 7.53 -40.92
CA MET A 46 60.49 8.91 -40.45
C MET A 46 61.60 9.74 -41.07
N TYR A 47 61.24 10.89 -41.63
CA TYR A 47 62.16 11.87 -42.19
C TYR A 47 61.99 13.16 -41.42
N PHE A 48 63.08 13.72 -40.92
CA PHE A 48 63.06 14.99 -40.20
C PHE A 48 64.40 15.70 -40.32
N THR A 49 64.48 16.92 -39.82
CA THR A 49 65.71 17.71 -39.76
C THR A 49 66.03 17.95 -38.30
N LEU A 50 67.23 17.55 -37.87
CA LEU A 50 67.73 17.88 -36.54
C LEU A 50 68.43 19.23 -36.62
N LYS A 51 68.01 20.19 -35.80
CA LYS A 51 68.60 21.54 -35.76
C LYS A 51 69.14 21.86 -34.36
N ASP A 52 70.21 22.65 -34.35
CA ASP A 52 70.68 23.38 -33.18
C ASP A 52 70.62 24.90 -33.46
N GLN A 53 71.26 25.73 -32.63
CA GLN A 53 71.23 27.19 -32.79
C GLN A 53 71.89 27.68 -34.09
N ASN A 54 72.84 26.94 -34.65
CA ASN A 54 73.73 27.40 -35.73
C ASN A 54 73.73 26.49 -36.97
N ALA A 55 73.24 25.26 -36.86
CA ALA A 55 73.34 24.22 -37.88
C ALA A 55 72.07 23.36 -37.95
N ARG A 56 71.90 22.70 -39.10
CA ARG A 56 70.83 21.74 -39.35
C ARG A 56 71.32 20.57 -40.19
N ILE A 57 70.83 19.37 -39.91
CA ILE A 57 71.17 18.15 -40.63
C ILE A 57 69.91 17.32 -40.92
N ALA A 58 69.83 16.77 -42.13
CA ALA A 58 68.72 15.89 -42.52
C ALA A 58 68.88 14.52 -41.87
N ALA A 59 67.80 13.99 -41.30
CA ALA A 59 67.76 12.76 -40.53
C ALA A 59 66.71 11.79 -41.08
N VAL A 60 67.05 10.51 -41.11
CA VAL A 60 66.15 9.43 -41.51
C VAL A 60 66.19 8.32 -40.48
N MET A 61 65.03 7.87 -40.06
CA MET A 61 64.86 6.68 -39.22
C MET A 61 64.08 5.62 -39.98
N PHE A 62 64.71 4.47 -40.22
CA PHE A 62 64.08 3.36 -40.93
C PHE A 62 63.04 2.64 -40.06
N ALA A 63 62.08 1.98 -40.70
CA ALA A 63 60.91 1.40 -40.04
C ALA A 63 61.30 0.29 -39.04
N GLY A 64 62.42 -0.41 -39.28
CA GLY A 64 62.96 -1.42 -38.37
C GLY A 64 63.36 -0.82 -37.02
N HIS A 65 64.04 0.32 -37.01
CA HIS A 65 64.44 1.03 -35.78
C HIS A 65 63.26 1.76 -35.14
N ASN A 66 62.31 2.25 -35.94
CA ASN A 66 61.11 2.93 -35.45
C ASN A 66 60.27 2.05 -34.50
N ARG A 67 60.23 0.72 -34.71
CA ARG A 67 59.48 -0.21 -33.84
C ARG A 67 60.02 -0.29 -32.41
N GLN A 68 61.27 0.11 -32.18
CA GLN A 68 61.90 0.07 -30.86
C GLN A 68 61.69 1.36 -30.05
N LEU A 69 61.02 2.37 -30.62
CA LEU A 69 60.73 3.61 -29.92
C LEU A 69 59.52 3.45 -28.99
N ASN A 70 59.72 3.83 -27.73
CA ASN A 70 58.68 3.87 -26.69
C ASN A 70 57.87 5.17 -26.68
N PHE A 71 58.12 6.08 -27.63
CA PHE A 71 57.43 7.36 -27.76
C PHE A 71 57.29 7.74 -29.23
N GLN A 72 56.37 8.65 -29.53
CA GLN A 72 56.16 9.16 -30.88
C GLN A 72 56.89 10.50 -31.03
N PRO A 73 57.88 10.62 -31.94
CA PRO A 73 58.55 11.90 -32.17
C PRO A 73 57.59 12.92 -32.79
N GLU A 74 57.66 14.17 -32.32
CA GLU A 74 56.85 15.29 -32.80
C GLU A 74 57.73 16.47 -33.21
N GLU A 75 57.16 17.35 -34.03
CA GLU A 75 57.79 18.61 -34.43
C GLU A 75 58.08 19.48 -33.20
N GLY A 76 59.30 20.02 -33.09
CA GLY A 76 59.73 20.88 -31.98
C GLY A 76 60.28 20.13 -30.76
N MET A 77 60.32 18.79 -30.78
CA MET A 77 60.81 18.00 -29.65
C MET A 77 62.35 18.01 -29.59
N ASN A 78 62.91 18.26 -28.40
CA ASN A 78 64.34 18.06 -28.14
C ASN A 78 64.63 16.57 -27.92
N VAL A 79 65.57 16.04 -28.68
CA VAL A 79 65.91 14.62 -28.67
C VAL A 79 67.42 14.40 -28.64
N LEU A 80 67.81 13.33 -27.97
CA LEU A 80 69.13 12.75 -27.99
C LEU A 80 69.11 11.54 -28.93
N ILE A 81 69.89 11.60 -30.01
CA ILE A 81 69.88 10.60 -31.08
C ILE A 81 71.24 9.92 -31.17
N ARG A 82 71.23 8.59 -31.32
CA ARG A 82 72.39 7.81 -31.78
C ARG A 82 72.24 7.51 -33.26
N ALA A 83 73.20 7.97 -34.07
CA ALA A 83 73.11 7.89 -35.53
C ALA A 83 74.46 7.68 -36.22
N GLU A 84 74.37 7.27 -37.47
CA GLU A 84 75.48 7.19 -38.42
C GLU A 84 75.38 8.32 -39.44
N ILE A 85 76.47 9.04 -39.68
CA ILE A 85 76.52 10.15 -40.61
C ILE A 85 77.17 9.67 -41.91
N SER A 86 76.44 9.76 -43.02
CA SER A 86 76.98 9.43 -44.35
C SER A 86 76.48 10.43 -45.39
N VAL A 87 76.99 10.31 -46.62
CA VAL A 87 76.66 11.18 -47.74
C VAL A 87 75.68 10.49 -48.67
N TYR A 88 74.57 11.16 -48.99
CA TYR A 88 73.61 10.67 -49.98
C TYR A 88 74.16 10.91 -51.40
N GLU A 89 74.68 9.86 -52.04
CA GLU A 89 75.39 9.93 -53.33
C GLU A 89 74.65 10.72 -54.43
N PRO A 90 73.33 10.57 -54.62
CA PRO A 90 72.62 11.26 -55.70
C PRO A 90 72.57 12.78 -55.57
N SER A 91 72.61 13.31 -54.34
CA SER A 91 72.52 14.77 -54.10
C SER A 91 73.75 15.38 -53.43
N GLY A 92 74.73 14.55 -53.01
CA GLY A 92 75.94 15.00 -52.32
C GLY A 92 75.71 15.61 -50.93
N ASN A 93 74.51 15.48 -50.37
CA ASN A 93 74.18 16.04 -49.05
C ASN A 93 74.56 15.06 -47.94
N TYR A 94 75.06 15.60 -46.82
CA TYR A 94 75.24 14.84 -45.59
C TYR A 94 73.89 14.53 -44.95
N GLN A 95 73.71 13.28 -44.52
CA GLN A 95 72.48 12.77 -43.93
C GLN A 95 72.81 11.85 -42.75
N MET A 96 72.02 11.95 -41.69
CA MET A 96 72.13 11.07 -40.53
C MET A 96 71.10 9.94 -40.60
N TYR A 97 71.56 8.72 -40.36
CA TYR A 97 70.76 7.51 -40.24
C TYR A 97 70.60 7.17 -38.76
N VAL A 98 69.39 7.40 -38.26
CA VAL A 98 69.04 7.29 -36.84
C VAL A 98 68.85 5.83 -36.48
N LYS A 99 69.67 5.36 -35.52
CA LYS A 99 69.59 4.00 -34.96
C LYS A 99 68.74 3.98 -33.69
N GLU A 100 68.90 5.00 -32.84
CA GLU A 100 68.18 5.15 -31.57
C GLU A 100 67.84 6.62 -31.33
N MET A 101 66.70 6.88 -30.70
CA MET A 101 66.26 8.23 -30.33
C MET A 101 65.64 8.17 -28.95
N GLN A 102 65.98 9.16 -28.11
CA GLN A 102 65.45 9.34 -26.77
C GLN A 102 65.05 10.82 -26.59
N PRO A 103 63.98 11.14 -25.85
CA PRO A 103 63.63 12.51 -25.55
C PRO A 103 64.66 13.10 -24.58
N ASP A 104 65.18 14.28 -24.90
CA ASP A 104 66.18 14.97 -24.09
C ASP A 104 65.48 15.77 -22.98
N GLY A 105 65.78 15.45 -21.71
CA GLY A 105 65.26 16.15 -20.52
C GLY A 105 64.06 15.50 -19.79
N VAL A 106 63.20 14.75 -20.49
CA VAL A 106 61.95 14.23 -19.91
C VAL A 106 62.15 13.00 -19.00
N GLY A 107 63.20 12.20 -19.25
CA GLY A 107 63.42 10.93 -18.53
C GLY A 107 63.61 11.09 -17.01
N ASN A 108 64.39 12.08 -16.57
CA ASN A 108 64.67 12.27 -15.14
C ASN A 108 63.46 12.81 -14.36
N LEU A 109 62.72 13.76 -14.94
CA LEU A 109 61.50 14.30 -14.34
C LEU A 109 60.40 13.24 -14.30
N TYR A 110 60.22 12.46 -15.37
CA TYR A 110 59.24 11.38 -15.39
C TYR A 110 59.56 10.28 -14.37
N LEU A 111 60.84 9.89 -14.25
CA LEU A 111 61.29 8.94 -13.23
C LEU A 111 61.05 9.47 -11.80
N ALA A 112 61.35 10.75 -11.55
CA ALA A 112 61.09 11.39 -10.26
C ALA A 112 59.59 11.44 -9.93
N TYR A 113 58.74 11.73 -10.93
CA TYR A 113 57.29 11.71 -10.82
C TYR A 113 56.77 10.31 -10.46
N GLU A 114 57.19 9.26 -11.17
CA GLU A 114 56.76 7.89 -10.86
C GLU A 114 57.19 7.43 -9.47
N GLN A 115 58.42 7.76 -9.07
CA GLN A 115 58.94 7.43 -7.74
C GLN A 115 58.12 8.13 -6.65
N LEU A 116 57.83 9.41 -6.82
CA LEU A 116 57.04 10.18 -5.86
C LEU A 116 55.59 9.69 -5.81
N LYS A 117 54.98 9.38 -6.95
CA LYS A 117 53.64 8.79 -7.02
C LYS A 117 53.56 7.51 -6.19
N LYS A 118 54.49 6.57 -6.41
CA LYS A 118 54.54 5.31 -5.64
C LYS A 118 54.78 5.54 -4.15
N LYS A 119 55.59 6.54 -3.78
CA LYS A 119 55.84 6.91 -2.37
C LYS A 119 54.55 7.40 -1.69
N LEU A 120 53.88 8.40 -2.29
CA LEU A 120 52.67 9.01 -1.72
C LEU A 120 51.45 8.07 -1.72
N GLU A 121 51.37 7.18 -2.71
CA GLU A 121 50.37 6.12 -2.76
C GLU A 121 50.52 5.14 -1.57
N LYS A 122 51.75 4.71 -1.27
CA LYS A 122 52.04 3.85 -0.10
C LYS A 122 51.73 4.54 1.22
N GLU A 123 51.90 5.85 1.31
CA GLU A 123 51.52 6.65 2.48
C GLU A 123 49.99 6.84 2.59
N GLY A 124 49.21 6.46 1.57
CA GLY A 124 47.75 6.52 1.57
C GLY A 124 47.16 7.90 1.26
N LEU A 125 47.94 8.83 0.68
CA LEU A 125 47.45 10.18 0.35
C LEU A 125 46.41 10.18 -0.79
N PHE A 126 46.33 9.10 -1.57
CA PHE A 126 45.40 8.97 -2.71
C PHE A 126 44.11 8.22 -2.35
N ASP A 127 43.96 7.78 -1.09
CA ASP A 127 42.82 6.97 -0.66
C ASP A 127 41.49 7.70 -0.87
N PRO A 128 40.56 7.16 -1.69
CA PRO A 128 39.25 7.74 -1.90
C PRO A 128 38.44 7.94 -0.62
N ALA A 129 38.67 7.13 0.42
CA ALA A 129 37.94 7.24 1.70
C ALA A 129 38.28 8.52 2.46
N ARG A 130 39.43 9.14 2.19
CA ARG A 130 39.88 10.37 2.85
C ARG A 130 39.48 11.63 2.09
N LYS A 131 39.00 11.50 0.85
CA LYS A 131 38.55 12.62 0.03
C LYS A 131 37.25 13.22 0.58
N ARG A 132 37.25 14.53 0.77
CA ARG A 132 36.11 15.31 1.29
C ARG A 132 35.07 15.46 0.18
N LYS A 133 33.79 15.34 0.56
CA LYS A 133 32.69 15.60 -0.37
C LYS A 133 32.53 17.09 -0.61
N LEU A 134 32.36 17.46 -1.87
CA LEU A 134 32.09 18.83 -2.27
C LEU A 134 30.73 19.31 -1.74
N PRO A 135 30.64 20.57 -1.25
CA PRO A 135 29.37 21.18 -0.90
C PRO A 135 28.48 21.29 -2.14
N LYS A 136 27.21 20.89 -2.03
CA LYS A 136 26.26 20.93 -3.16
C LYS A 136 25.89 22.34 -3.61
N TYR A 137 25.98 23.31 -2.70
CA TYR A 137 25.60 24.70 -2.90
C TYR A 137 26.65 25.60 -2.22
N PRO A 138 27.88 25.72 -2.77
CA PRO A 138 28.91 26.56 -2.17
C PRO A 138 28.51 28.03 -2.25
N THR A 139 28.63 28.76 -1.15
CA THR A 139 28.40 30.20 -1.11
C THR A 139 29.60 30.98 -1.62
N THR A 140 30.80 30.49 -1.32
CA THR A 140 32.06 31.14 -1.69
C THR A 140 33.07 30.14 -2.24
N ILE A 141 33.71 30.50 -3.36
CA ILE A 141 34.66 29.66 -4.08
C ILE A 141 36.01 30.38 -4.10
N GLY A 142 37.04 29.73 -3.57
CA GLY A 142 38.42 30.21 -3.65
C GLY A 142 39.07 29.72 -4.94
N VAL A 143 39.71 30.62 -5.69
CA VAL A 143 40.41 30.28 -6.94
C VAL A 143 41.89 30.61 -6.78
N ILE A 144 42.73 29.58 -6.74
CA ILE A 144 44.17 29.68 -6.61
C ILE A 144 44.78 29.46 -8.00
N THR A 145 45.15 30.55 -8.66
CA THR A 145 45.75 30.55 -10.00
C THR A 145 46.48 31.86 -10.28
N SER A 146 47.11 31.98 -11.45
CA SER A 146 47.74 33.23 -11.89
C SER A 146 46.70 34.34 -12.08
N PRO A 147 46.91 35.55 -11.51
CA PRO A 147 45.93 36.65 -11.59
C PRO A 147 45.69 37.18 -13.01
N THR A 148 46.62 36.94 -13.94
CA THR A 148 46.57 37.49 -15.32
C THR A 148 46.27 36.44 -16.39
N GLY A 149 46.17 35.15 -16.03
CA GLY A 149 46.03 34.05 -16.98
C GLY A 149 44.62 33.90 -17.59
N ALA A 150 44.50 33.17 -18.70
CA ALA A 150 43.20 32.83 -19.29
C ALA A 150 42.35 31.98 -18.33
N ALA A 151 42.99 31.06 -17.59
CA ALA A 151 42.32 30.13 -16.68
C ALA A 151 41.46 30.82 -15.60
N VAL A 152 41.91 31.95 -15.02
CA VAL A 152 41.12 32.67 -14.02
C VAL A 152 39.87 33.30 -14.62
N ARG A 153 39.98 33.83 -15.85
CA ARG A 153 38.86 34.44 -16.57
C ARG A 153 37.83 33.39 -16.95
N ASP A 154 38.29 32.23 -17.40
CA ASP A 154 37.44 31.10 -17.77
C ASP A 154 36.66 30.54 -16.57
N ILE A 155 37.34 30.37 -15.43
CA ILE A 155 36.71 29.97 -14.16
C ILE A 155 35.66 31.00 -13.74
N ILE A 156 36.02 32.29 -13.68
CA ILE A 156 35.10 33.35 -13.22
C ILE A 156 33.87 33.45 -14.13
N THR A 157 34.06 33.42 -15.45
CA THR A 157 32.97 33.54 -16.43
C THR A 157 32.02 32.35 -16.32
N THR A 158 32.57 31.15 -16.19
CA THR A 158 31.78 29.91 -16.04
C THR A 158 30.99 29.92 -14.74
N LEU A 159 31.62 30.27 -13.61
CA LEU A 159 30.95 30.37 -12.32
C LEU A 159 29.80 31.39 -12.36
N LYS A 160 30.06 32.63 -12.81
CA LYS A 160 29.03 33.68 -12.89
C LYS A 160 27.84 33.31 -13.78
N ARG A 161 28.08 32.56 -14.86
CA ARG A 161 27.01 32.10 -15.77
C ARG A 161 26.16 31.00 -15.14
N ARG A 162 26.78 30.07 -14.40
CA ARG A 162 26.13 28.85 -13.90
C ARG A 162 25.47 29.04 -12.53
N TYR A 163 26.08 29.79 -11.64
CA TYR A 163 25.67 29.89 -10.23
C TYR A 163 26.10 31.20 -9.58
N ASN A 164 25.26 31.75 -8.71
CA ASN A 164 25.56 33.01 -8.02
C ASN A 164 26.34 32.75 -6.71
N ALA A 165 27.63 32.44 -6.82
CA ALA A 165 28.56 32.31 -5.70
C ALA A 165 29.55 33.49 -5.64
N ASN A 166 30.03 33.80 -4.44
CA ASN A 166 31.14 34.71 -4.24
C ASN A 166 32.43 34.06 -4.72
N ILE A 167 33.26 34.81 -5.45
CA ILE A 167 34.52 34.30 -5.98
C ILE A 167 35.66 35.07 -5.34
N ILE A 168 36.54 34.36 -4.62
CA ILE A 168 37.75 34.93 -4.03
C ILE A 168 38.94 34.43 -4.83
N VAL A 169 39.59 35.35 -5.56
CA VAL A 169 40.82 35.01 -6.29
C VAL A 169 42.01 35.18 -5.34
N MET A 170 42.74 34.10 -5.14
CA MET A 170 43.97 34.06 -4.35
C MET A 170 45.14 33.95 -5.33
N PRO A 171 45.80 35.07 -5.66
CA PRO A 171 46.83 35.08 -6.68
C PRO A 171 48.02 34.20 -6.27
N ALA A 172 48.35 33.22 -7.10
CA ALA A 172 49.51 32.36 -6.89
C ALA A 172 50.35 32.25 -8.17
N LEU A 173 51.66 32.13 -8.00
CA LEU A 173 52.54 31.72 -9.08
C LEU A 173 52.27 30.25 -9.38
N VAL A 174 51.94 29.96 -10.64
CA VAL A 174 51.58 28.61 -11.11
C VAL A 174 52.66 28.01 -12.02
N GLN A 175 53.76 28.73 -12.23
CA GLN A 175 54.88 28.33 -13.07
C GLN A 175 56.21 28.87 -12.53
N GLY A 176 57.29 28.14 -12.81
CA GLY A 176 58.64 28.48 -12.35
C GLY A 176 58.95 27.99 -10.93
N VAL A 177 60.19 28.21 -10.50
CA VAL A 177 60.76 27.65 -9.25
C VAL A 177 60.01 28.12 -7.98
N ASN A 178 59.42 29.33 -8.02
CA ASN A 178 58.67 29.88 -6.88
C ASN A 178 57.17 29.50 -6.87
N ALA A 179 56.72 28.65 -7.81
CA ALA A 179 55.31 28.30 -7.92
C ALA A 179 54.83 27.43 -6.76
N ALA A 180 55.54 26.35 -6.43
CA ALA A 180 55.15 25.45 -5.35
C ALA A 180 55.03 26.17 -3.98
N PRO A 181 56.02 26.97 -3.53
CA PRO A 181 55.87 27.78 -2.31
C PRO A 181 54.69 28.76 -2.37
N SER A 182 54.42 29.35 -3.54
CA SER A 182 53.30 30.29 -3.71
C SER A 182 51.94 29.61 -3.61
N ILE A 183 51.79 28.41 -4.18
CA ILE A 183 50.56 27.62 -4.12
C ILE A 183 50.29 27.18 -2.68
N ILE A 184 51.31 26.70 -1.97
CA ILE A 184 51.19 26.30 -0.56
C ILE A 184 50.72 27.46 0.29
N LYS A 185 51.36 28.63 0.16
CA LYS A 185 50.98 29.83 0.91
C LYS A 185 49.53 30.24 0.64
N ALA A 186 49.06 30.14 -0.60
CA ALA A 186 47.68 30.45 -0.96
C ALA A 186 46.68 29.44 -0.35
N ILE A 187 47.00 28.15 -0.35
CA ILE A 187 46.17 27.11 0.29
C ILE A 187 46.12 27.31 1.81
N GLU A 188 47.25 27.57 2.46
CA GLU A 188 47.33 27.82 3.90
C GLU A 188 46.56 29.09 4.29
N GLU A 189 46.69 30.15 3.49
CA GLU A 189 45.95 31.38 3.68
C GLU A 189 44.43 31.17 3.54
N ALA A 190 44.00 30.41 2.53
CA ALA A 190 42.59 30.05 2.36
C ALA A 190 42.04 29.33 3.60
N ASN A 191 42.79 28.33 4.09
CA ASN A 191 42.45 27.55 5.26
C ASN A 191 42.45 28.38 6.56
N ARG A 192 43.33 29.37 6.67
CA ARG A 192 43.37 30.29 7.82
C ARG A 192 42.18 31.24 7.82
N ARG A 193 41.82 31.80 6.65
CA ARG A 193 40.70 32.75 6.52
C ARG A 193 39.34 32.07 6.68
N LYS A 194 39.20 30.81 6.25
CA LYS A 194 37.93 30.04 6.28
C LYS A 194 36.76 30.73 5.57
N GLU A 195 37.07 31.51 4.53
CA GLU A 195 36.07 32.27 3.76
C GLU A 195 35.52 31.48 2.57
N ALA A 196 36.21 30.43 2.12
CA ALA A 196 35.83 29.62 0.96
C ALA A 196 35.30 28.24 1.37
N ASP A 197 34.23 27.79 0.71
CA ASP A 197 33.61 26.48 0.90
C ASP A 197 34.28 25.40 0.03
N VAL A 198 34.90 25.82 -1.08
CA VAL A 198 35.66 24.97 -2.00
C VAL A 198 36.81 25.76 -2.60
N LEU A 199 37.95 25.10 -2.85
CA LEU A 199 39.10 25.67 -3.54
C LEU A 199 39.25 25.05 -4.93
N ILE A 200 39.51 25.88 -5.94
CA ILE A 200 39.94 25.44 -7.25
C ILE A 200 41.42 25.82 -7.37
N VAL A 201 42.28 24.81 -7.45
CA VAL A 201 43.72 24.98 -7.67
C VAL A 201 44.00 24.55 -9.09
N GLY A 202 44.48 25.45 -9.93
CA GLY A 202 44.61 25.13 -11.33
C GLY A 202 45.42 26.12 -12.14
N ARG A 203 45.79 25.66 -13.33
CA ARG A 203 46.53 26.42 -14.33
C ARG A 203 45.92 26.10 -15.70
N GLY A 204 46.05 27.03 -16.65
CA GLY A 204 45.88 26.68 -18.06
C GLY A 204 46.96 25.72 -18.54
N GLY A 205 46.83 25.19 -19.76
CA GLY A 205 47.78 24.23 -20.32
C GLY A 205 49.27 24.60 -20.22
N GLY A 206 50.13 23.60 -20.44
CA GLY A 206 51.58 23.74 -20.38
C GLY A 206 52.28 22.40 -20.54
N SER A 207 53.59 22.43 -20.76
CA SER A 207 54.43 21.23 -20.77
C SER A 207 54.54 20.61 -19.36
N ILE A 208 55.02 19.36 -19.26
CA ILE A 208 55.25 18.70 -17.95
C ILE A 208 56.20 19.49 -17.05
N GLU A 209 57.16 20.21 -17.63
CA GLU A 209 58.11 21.08 -16.91
C GLU A 209 57.41 22.30 -16.30
N GLU A 210 56.48 22.86 -17.06
CA GLU A 210 55.66 23.99 -16.64
C GLU A 210 54.66 23.60 -15.54
N LEU A 211 54.16 22.36 -15.56
CA LEU A 211 53.26 21.80 -14.55
C LEU A 211 53.99 21.19 -13.34
N TRP A 212 55.33 21.20 -13.33
CA TRP A 212 56.13 20.48 -12.35
C TRP A 212 55.86 20.90 -10.90
N ALA A 213 55.51 22.18 -10.67
CA ALA A 213 55.13 22.68 -9.36
C ALA A 213 53.97 21.90 -8.71
N PHE A 214 53.06 21.34 -9.52
CA PHE A 214 51.93 20.51 -9.04
C PHE A 214 52.31 19.04 -8.81
N ASN A 215 53.53 18.65 -9.20
CA ASN A 215 54.12 17.35 -8.93
C ASN A 215 55.05 17.37 -7.70
N GLU A 216 55.23 18.50 -7.02
CA GLU A 216 56.04 18.56 -5.80
C GLU A 216 55.34 17.93 -4.59
N GLU A 217 56.12 17.21 -3.76
CA GLU A 217 55.62 16.58 -2.54
C GLU A 217 55.03 17.59 -1.55
N SER A 218 55.60 18.79 -1.49
CA SER A 218 55.18 19.89 -0.61
C SER A 218 53.76 20.36 -0.94
N VAL A 219 53.44 20.54 -2.23
CA VAL A 219 52.11 20.92 -2.72
C VAL A 219 51.10 19.80 -2.49
N ALA A 220 51.49 18.55 -2.76
CA ALA A 220 50.66 17.38 -2.49
C ALA A 220 50.24 17.33 -1.01
N ARG A 221 51.18 17.49 -0.08
CA ARG A 221 50.87 17.50 1.36
C ARG A 221 50.01 18.71 1.77
N ALA A 222 50.20 19.88 1.17
CA ALA A 222 49.38 21.05 1.44
C ALA A 222 47.92 20.85 0.99
N ILE A 223 47.69 20.24 -0.18
CA ILE A 223 46.34 19.89 -0.65
C ILE A 223 45.71 18.86 0.29
N PHE A 224 46.45 17.81 0.65
CA PHE A 224 45.96 16.75 1.53
C PHE A 224 45.54 17.25 2.93
N THR A 225 46.31 18.19 3.48
CA THR A 225 46.05 18.76 4.82
C THR A 225 45.03 19.88 4.83
N SER A 226 44.53 20.30 3.66
CA SER A 226 43.52 21.35 3.54
C SER A 226 42.22 20.98 4.27
N ASN A 227 41.67 21.95 4.99
CA ASN A 227 40.35 21.86 5.62
C ASN A 227 39.19 22.19 4.67
N ILE A 228 39.50 22.86 3.57
CA ILE A 228 38.54 23.20 2.53
C ILE A 228 38.73 22.19 1.38
N PRO A 229 37.66 21.59 0.84
CA PRO A 229 37.78 20.63 -0.26
C PRO A 229 38.41 21.29 -1.49
N VAL A 230 39.36 20.58 -2.12
CA VAL A 230 40.16 21.09 -3.24
C VAL A 230 39.82 20.37 -4.53
N ILE A 231 39.56 21.15 -5.58
CA ILE A 231 39.44 20.69 -6.96
C ILE A 231 40.75 21.01 -7.67
N SER A 232 41.42 19.99 -8.20
CA SER A 232 42.58 20.17 -9.07
C SER A 232 42.14 20.38 -10.52
N ALA A 233 42.67 21.39 -11.17
CA ALA A 233 42.36 21.80 -12.53
C ALA A 233 43.63 22.14 -13.31
N VAL A 234 44.60 21.21 -13.30
CA VAL A 234 45.96 21.42 -13.82
C VAL A 234 46.20 20.64 -15.12
N GLY A 235 45.84 19.36 -15.14
CA GLY A 235 46.15 18.45 -16.24
C GLY A 235 45.05 18.36 -17.31
N HIS A 236 45.44 18.03 -18.55
CA HIS A 236 44.52 17.60 -19.61
C HIS A 236 44.16 16.11 -19.47
N GLU A 237 43.32 15.56 -20.35
CA GLU A 237 42.87 14.16 -20.26
C GLU A 237 44.00 13.12 -20.18
N THR A 238 45.18 13.41 -20.72
CA THR A 238 46.34 12.50 -20.77
C THR A 238 47.40 12.75 -19.69
N ASP A 239 47.47 13.94 -19.11
CA ASP A 239 48.60 14.38 -18.27
C ASP A 239 48.15 14.55 -16.81
N PHE A 240 48.28 13.47 -16.02
CA PHE A 240 47.90 13.48 -14.61
C PHE A 240 49.04 13.99 -13.72
N THR A 241 48.75 14.98 -12.89
CA THR A 241 49.70 15.48 -11.88
C THR A 241 49.50 14.82 -10.51
N ILE A 242 50.49 14.88 -9.64
CA ILE A 242 50.34 14.39 -8.24
C ILE A 242 49.22 15.16 -7.52
N ALA A 243 49.10 16.47 -7.74
CA ALA A 243 48.00 17.28 -7.21
C ALA A 243 46.63 16.72 -7.61
N ASP A 244 46.45 16.20 -8.83
CA ASP A 244 45.19 15.60 -9.28
C ASP A 244 44.82 14.33 -8.50
N PHE A 245 45.82 13.53 -8.09
CA PHE A 245 45.57 12.31 -7.31
C PHE A 245 45.22 12.63 -5.86
N VAL A 246 45.84 13.66 -5.28
CA VAL A 246 45.62 14.05 -3.88
C VAL A 246 44.35 14.88 -3.71
N ALA A 247 43.98 15.70 -4.69
CA ALA A 247 42.78 16.53 -4.62
C ALA A 247 41.51 15.71 -4.39
N ASP A 248 40.52 16.34 -3.74
CA ASP A 248 39.23 15.71 -3.45
C ASP A 248 38.45 15.42 -4.73
N LEU A 249 38.60 16.29 -5.74
CA LEU A 249 38.08 16.07 -7.07
C LEU A 249 39.07 16.56 -8.13
N ARG A 250 39.17 15.81 -9.22
CA ARG A 250 39.92 16.22 -10.41
C ARG A 250 38.97 16.78 -11.46
N ALA A 251 39.38 17.89 -12.07
CA ALA A 251 38.78 18.41 -13.29
C ALA A 251 39.82 18.47 -14.42
N PRO A 252 39.47 18.07 -15.65
CA PRO A 252 40.39 18.05 -16.80
C PRO A 252 40.72 19.45 -17.36
N THR A 253 39.97 20.48 -16.96
CA THR A 253 40.18 21.86 -17.39
C THR A 253 39.77 22.83 -16.31
N PRO A 254 40.31 24.07 -16.29
CA PRO A 254 39.83 25.15 -15.42
C PRO A 254 38.31 25.41 -15.57
N THR A 255 37.78 25.36 -16.79
CA THR A 255 36.34 25.47 -17.04
C THR A 255 35.56 24.32 -16.42
N GLY A 256 36.00 23.07 -16.62
CA GLY A 256 35.39 21.89 -16.02
C GLY A 256 35.40 21.93 -14.49
N ALA A 257 36.45 22.50 -13.90
CA ALA A 257 36.55 22.67 -12.45
C ALA A 257 35.46 23.61 -11.92
N ALA A 258 35.23 24.73 -12.62
CA ALA A 258 34.14 25.64 -12.31
C ALA A 258 32.77 24.96 -12.44
N GLU A 259 32.55 24.14 -13.48
CA GLU A 259 31.29 23.43 -13.67
C GLU A 259 31.02 22.35 -12.61
N LEU A 260 32.06 21.67 -12.15
CA LEU A 260 31.96 20.65 -11.10
C LEU A 260 31.83 21.27 -9.70
N ALA A 261 32.36 22.47 -9.49
CA ALA A 261 32.26 23.18 -8.23
C ALA A 261 30.83 23.63 -7.91
N VAL A 262 30.02 23.98 -8.92
CA VAL A 262 28.70 24.58 -8.72
C VAL A 262 27.57 23.89 -9.49
N PRO A 263 26.37 23.81 -8.91
CA PRO A 263 25.18 23.37 -9.62
C PRO A 263 24.73 24.42 -10.65
N HIS A 264 23.88 24.01 -11.59
CA HIS A 264 23.31 24.91 -12.58
C HIS A 264 22.05 25.62 -12.04
N ILE A 265 22.02 26.96 -12.07
CA ILE A 265 20.91 27.75 -11.51
C ILE A 265 19.55 27.41 -12.14
N SER A 266 19.51 27.14 -13.45
CA SER A 266 18.26 26.78 -14.14
C SER A 266 17.70 25.43 -13.69
N GLU A 267 18.56 24.46 -13.36
CA GLU A 267 18.09 23.16 -12.82
C GLU A 267 17.51 23.34 -11.42
N ILE A 268 18.09 24.23 -10.61
CA ILE A 268 17.58 24.53 -9.27
C ILE A 268 16.22 25.22 -9.39
N THR A 269 16.09 26.23 -10.25
CA THR A 269 14.82 26.95 -10.43
C THR A 269 13.74 26.06 -11.02
N GLU A 270 14.07 25.18 -11.96
CA GLU A 270 13.14 24.18 -12.49
C GLU A 270 12.68 23.21 -11.39
N ARG A 271 13.61 22.66 -10.60
CA ARG A 271 13.27 21.76 -9.48
C ARG A 271 12.39 22.45 -8.43
N LEU A 272 12.66 23.73 -8.12
CA LEU A 272 11.83 24.52 -7.21
C LEU A 272 10.43 24.74 -7.77
N THR A 273 10.32 25.05 -9.07
CA THR A 273 9.05 25.25 -9.76
C THR A 273 8.21 23.97 -9.77
N GLN A 274 8.82 22.83 -10.12
CA GLN A 274 8.16 21.52 -10.10
C GLN A 274 7.68 21.15 -8.68
N ARG A 275 8.51 21.41 -7.65
CA ARG A 275 8.13 21.20 -6.25
C ARG A 275 6.95 22.09 -5.83
N ASN A 276 6.93 23.35 -6.27
CA ASN A 276 5.83 24.27 -6.00
C ASN A 276 4.52 23.81 -6.67
N ILE A 277 4.57 23.42 -7.95
CA ILE A 277 3.41 22.87 -8.67
C ILE A 277 2.85 21.63 -7.94
N ARG A 278 3.72 20.73 -7.51
CA ARG A 278 3.32 19.53 -6.75
C ARG A 278 2.68 19.90 -5.41
N LEU A 279 3.28 20.83 -4.66
CA LEU A 279 2.74 21.31 -3.38
C LEU A 279 1.33 21.87 -3.56
N LEU A 280 1.13 22.78 -4.51
CA LEU A 280 -0.17 23.39 -4.79
C LEU A 280 -1.22 22.35 -5.19
N ARG A 281 -0.83 21.36 -6.00
CA ARG A 281 -1.72 20.25 -6.38
C ARG A 281 -2.15 19.43 -5.15
N SER A 282 -1.20 19.01 -4.32
CA SER A 282 -1.50 18.23 -3.12
C SER A 282 -2.36 19.00 -2.12
N MET A 283 -2.12 20.31 -1.96
CA MET A 283 -2.97 21.17 -1.12
C MET A 283 -4.39 21.26 -1.69
N LYS A 284 -4.54 21.44 -3.00
CA LYS A 284 -5.86 21.48 -3.65
C LYS A 284 -6.62 20.18 -3.48
N GLU A 285 -5.96 19.03 -3.67
CA GLU A 285 -6.57 17.71 -3.49
C GLU A 285 -7.02 17.48 -2.04
N MET A 286 -6.21 17.90 -1.07
CA MET A 286 -6.54 17.82 0.35
C MET A 286 -7.75 18.69 0.73
N LEU A 287 -7.81 19.92 0.20
CA LEU A 287 -8.96 20.79 0.41
C LEU A 287 -10.23 20.23 -0.25
N GLN A 288 -10.12 19.71 -1.47
CA GLN A 288 -11.24 19.10 -2.17
C GLN A 288 -11.74 17.81 -1.50
N SER A 289 -10.84 16.97 -0.97
CA SER A 289 -11.25 15.77 -0.22
C SER A 289 -11.95 16.14 1.08
N SER A 290 -11.42 17.13 1.80
CA SER A 290 -12.00 17.64 3.05
C SER A 290 -13.37 18.28 2.82
N SER A 291 -13.50 19.10 1.77
CA SER A 291 -14.77 19.72 1.38
C SER A 291 -15.82 18.67 0.98
N ARG A 292 -15.46 17.67 0.18
CA ARG A 292 -16.36 16.55 -0.16
C ARG A 292 -16.77 15.74 1.07
N ARG A 293 -15.87 15.55 2.04
CA ARG A 293 -16.20 14.87 3.30
C ARG A 293 -17.21 15.67 4.10
N LEU A 294 -17.00 16.98 4.23
CA LEU A 294 -17.94 17.89 4.88
C LEU A 294 -19.31 17.87 4.20
N GLU A 295 -19.34 17.98 2.88
CA GLU A 295 -20.57 17.97 2.08
C GLU A 295 -21.32 16.64 2.24
N ARG A 296 -20.62 15.49 2.25
CA ARG A 296 -21.22 14.18 2.53
C ARG A 296 -21.79 14.09 3.93
N SER A 297 -21.09 14.58 4.95
CA SER A 297 -21.58 14.62 6.32
C SER A 297 -22.82 15.50 6.44
N GLN A 298 -22.82 16.69 5.82
CA GLN A 298 -23.97 17.60 5.81
C GLN A 298 -25.18 17.02 5.07
N LYS A 299 -24.95 16.31 3.96
CA LYS A 299 -26.02 15.66 3.17
C LYS A 299 -26.45 14.30 3.74
N SER A 300 -25.77 13.80 4.77
CA SER A 300 -26.13 12.53 5.40
C SER A 300 -27.56 12.58 5.92
N TYR A 301 -28.28 11.47 5.75
CA TYR A 301 -29.68 11.33 6.14
C TYR A 301 -29.93 11.73 7.61
N ALA A 302 -28.97 11.41 8.49
CA ALA A 302 -29.03 11.76 9.91
C ALA A 302 -29.08 13.28 10.17
N PHE A 303 -28.36 14.08 9.38
CA PHE A 303 -28.35 15.54 9.52
C PHE A 303 -29.43 16.23 8.67
N ARG A 304 -29.86 15.61 7.57
CA ARG A 304 -30.87 16.18 6.67
C ARG A 304 -32.31 15.92 7.13
N TYR A 305 -32.56 14.78 7.76
CA TYR A 305 -33.88 14.37 8.25
C TYR A 305 -33.80 13.75 9.65
N PRO A 306 -33.22 14.44 10.65
CA PRO A 306 -33.12 13.91 12.02
C PRO A 306 -34.50 13.57 12.59
N GLN A 307 -35.52 14.36 12.27
CA GLN A 307 -36.89 14.15 12.73
C GLN A 307 -37.47 12.83 12.19
N LYS A 308 -37.23 12.46 10.93
CA LYS A 308 -37.71 11.17 10.37
C LYS A 308 -37.09 9.95 11.05
N LEU A 309 -35.84 10.06 11.51
CA LEU A 309 -35.18 9.02 12.30
C LEU A 309 -35.86 8.82 13.66
N VAL A 310 -36.36 9.90 14.25
CA VAL A 310 -37.09 9.89 15.52
C VAL A 310 -38.53 9.45 15.33
N GLU A 311 -39.23 9.91 14.28
CA GLU A 311 -40.61 9.53 13.96
C GLU A 311 -40.78 8.00 13.88
N GLN A 312 -39.84 7.29 13.25
CA GLN A 312 -39.90 5.83 13.19
C GLN A 312 -39.73 5.19 14.58
N LYS A 313 -38.93 5.81 15.48
CA LYS A 313 -38.77 5.34 16.86
C LYS A 313 -39.97 5.69 17.72
N GLU A 314 -40.61 6.84 17.51
CA GLU A 314 -41.88 7.21 18.14
C GLU A 314 -42.97 6.22 17.75
N GLN A 315 -43.11 5.88 16.47
CA GLN A 315 -44.08 4.88 16.03
C GLN A 315 -43.81 3.49 16.62
N GLN A 316 -42.53 3.10 16.75
CA GLN A 316 -42.15 1.86 17.44
C GLN A 316 -42.52 1.91 18.93
N LEU A 317 -42.33 3.05 19.58
CA LEU A 317 -42.71 3.26 20.98
C LEU A 317 -44.22 3.15 21.15
N ASP A 318 -45.01 3.77 20.27
CA ASP A 318 -46.47 3.72 20.29
C ASP A 318 -46.99 2.27 20.18
N GLN A 319 -46.45 1.49 19.24
CA GLN A 319 -46.80 0.08 19.08
C GLN A 319 -46.43 -0.75 20.33
N LEU A 320 -45.28 -0.47 20.94
CA LEU A 320 -44.85 -1.13 22.17
C LEU A 320 -45.76 -0.76 23.34
N MET A 321 -46.16 0.51 23.46
CA MET A 321 -47.10 0.98 24.48
C MET A 321 -48.47 0.35 24.31
N GLU A 322 -49.02 0.33 23.09
CA GLU A 322 -50.32 -0.30 22.82
C GLU A 322 -50.30 -1.79 23.18
N ARG A 323 -49.23 -2.50 22.81
CA ARG A 323 -49.03 -3.90 23.19
C ARG A 323 -48.93 -4.05 24.71
N PHE A 324 -48.17 -3.20 25.39
CA PHE A 324 -48.04 -3.23 26.84
C PHE A 324 -49.39 -3.06 27.54
N TYR A 325 -50.18 -2.05 27.14
CA TYR A 325 -51.51 -1.83 27.72
C TYR A 325 -52.46 -2.99 27.45
N ARG A 326 -52.46 -3.53 26.22
CA ARG A 326 -53.33 -4.66 25.85
C ARG A 326 -53.00 -5.93 26.64
N GLU A 327 -51.73 -6.32 26.66
CA GLU A 327 -51.32 -7.53 27.38
C GLU A 327 -51.42 -7.34 28.90
N GLY A 328 -51.13 -6.13 29.41
CA GLY A 328 -51.35 -5.78 30.81
C GLY A 328 -52.81 -5.91 31.24
N ARG A 329 -53.75 -5.36 30.46
CA ARG A 329 -55.19 -5.54 30.72
C ARG A 329 -55.61 -7.00 30.66
N ARG A 330 -55.16 -7.76 29.66
CA ARG A 330 -55.45 -9.20 29.56
C ARG A 330 -54.94 -9.97 30.76
N TYR A 331 -53.73 -9.65 31.25
CA TYR A 331 -53.16 -10.30 32.42
C TYR A 331 -54.00 -10.03 33.67
N ILE A 332 -54.39 -8.77 33.90
CA ILE A 332 -55.24 -8.39 35.04
C ILE A 332 -56.60 -9.08 34.94
N GLU A 333 -57.23 -9.08 33.77
CA GLU A 333 -58.53 -9.72 33.56
C GLU A 333 -58.44 -11.23 33.79
N HIS A 334 -57.42 -11.90 33.26
CA HIS A 334 -57.17 -13.33 33.53
C HIS A 334 -57.01 -13.61 35.02
N LYS A 335 -56.26 -12.78 35.75
CA LYS A 335 -56.11 -12.94 37.20
C LYS A 335 -57.43 -12.72 37.94
N ARG A 336 -58.24 -11.75 37.52
CA ARG A 336 -59.57 -11.49 38.06
C ARG A 336 -60.53 -12.65 37.80
N THR A 337 -60.63 -13.14 36.57
CA THR A 337 -61.47 -14.29 36.23
C THR A 337 -61.06 -15.53 37.03
N ASN A 338 -59.75 -15.80 37.16
CA ASN A 338 -59.27 -16.92 37.97
C ASN A 338 -59.66 -16.75 39.45
N TYR A 339 -59.53 -15.54 40.00
CA TYR A 339 -59.96 -15.24 41.37
C TYR A 339 -61.47 -15.46 41.55
N GLU A 340 -62.30 -14.98 40.62
CA GLU A 340 -63.75 -15.16 40.65
C GLU A 340 -64.13 -16.65 40.54
N GLN A 341 -63.46 -17.41 39.68
CA GLN A 341 -63.66 -18.86 39.55
C GLN A 341 -63.29 -19.62 40.82
N LEU A 342 -62.14 -19.31 41.43
CA LEU A 342 -61.71 -19.93 42.69
C LEU A 342 -62.66 -19.56 43.84
N THR A 343 -63.10 -18.31 43.90
CA THR A 343 -64.07 -17.85 44.91
C THR A 343 -65.42 -18.54 44.73
N ALA A 344 -65.93 -18.64 43.51
CA ALA A 344 -67.16 -19.36 43.22
C ALA A 344 -67.05 -20.86 43.52
N ALA A 345 -65.91 -21.48 43.23
CA ALA A 345 -65.63 -22.87 43.58
C ALA A 345 -65.62 -23.07 45.10
N LEU A 346 -64.97 -22.17 45.85
CA LEU A 346 -64.95 -22.18 47.31
C LEU A 346 -66.37 -22.05 47.89
N LEU A 347 -67.14 -21.06 47.43
CA LEU A 347 -68.51 -20.84 47.91
C LEU A 347 -69.45 -22.00 47.59
N ARG A 348 -69.35 -22.58 46.38
CA ARG A 348 -70.15 -23.75 45.98
C ARG A 348 -69.80 -24.99 46.80
N ASN A 349 -68.51 -25.17 47.11
CA ASN A 349 -68.03 -26.30 47.89
C ASN A 349 -68.02 -26.01 49.40
N HIS A 350 -68.56 -24.86 49.83
CA HIS A 350 -68.62 -24.51 51.23
C HIS A 350 -69.55 -25.49 51.96
N PRO A 351 -69.09 -26.15 53.04
CA PRO A 351 -69.86 -27.19 53.73
C PRO A 351 -71.24 -26.73 54.17
N GLU A 352 -71.38 -25.48 54.59
CA GLU A 352 -72.65 -24.88 55.01
C GLU A 352 -73.68 -24.83 53.87
N HIS A 353 -73.25 -24.46 52.65
CA HIS A 353 -74.15 -24.39 51.50
C HIS A 353 -74.54 -25.79 50.99
N GLN A 354 -73.64 -26.78 51.13
CA GLN A 354 -73.97 -28.18 50.85
C GLN A 354 -74.96 -28.73 51.87
N LEU A 355 -74.81 -28.38 53.15
CA LEU A 355 -75.70 -28.78 54.23
C LEU A 355 -77.11 -28.21 54.04
N THR A 356 -77.23 -26.93 53.69
CA THR A 356 -78.55 -26.31 53.43
C THR A 356 -79.26 -26.93 52.23
N LYS A 357 -78.56 -27.12 51.11
CA LYS A 357 -79.14 -27.80 49.93
C LYS A 357 -79.54 -29.25 50.22
N ALA A 358 -78.73 -29.98 50.99
CA ALA A 358 -79.05 -31.34 51.38
C ALA A 358 -80.29 -31.39 52.28
N ALA A 359 -80.41 -30.46 53.23
CA ALA A 359 -81.58 -30.34 54.11
C ALA A 359 -82.86 -29.98 53.32
N GLU A 360 -82.80 -29.02 52.40
CA GLU A 360 -83.93 -28.67 51.53
C GLU A 360 -84.37 -29.85 50.66
N ARG A 361 -83.40 -30.55 50.05
CA ARG A 361 -83.68 -31.74 49.23
C ARG A 361 -84.30 -32.86 50.07
N GLN A 362 -83.80 -33.08 51.29
CA GLN A 362 -84.35 -34.07 52.21
C GLN A 362 -85.79 -33.71 52.61
N GLN A 363 -86.08 -32.43 52.85
CA GLN A 363 -87.42 -31.96 53.15
C GLN A 363 -88.38 -32.15 51.96
N GLN A 364 -87.95 -31.80 50.74
CA GLN A 364 -88.75 -31.97 49.52
C GLN A 364 -89.05 -33.44 49.24
N LEU A 365 -88.03 -34.31 49.30
CA LEU A 365 -88.20 -35.74 49.10
C LEU A 365 -89.13 -36.35 50.15
N THR A 366 -89.04 -35.91 51.41
CA THR A 366 -89.94 -36.35 52.47
C THR A 366 -91.39 -35.95 52.19
N LYS A 367 -91.63 -34.70 51.74
CA LYS A 367 -92.97 -34.23 51.34
C LYS A 367 -93.53 -35.03 50.16
N MET A 368 -92.72 -35.29 49.13
CA MET A 368 -93.12 -36.08 47.97
C MET A 368 -93.46 -37.52 48.37
N LEU A 369 -92.59 -38.17 49.15
CA LEU A 369 -92.82 -39.53 49.66
C LEU A 369 -94.15 -39.61 50.42
N THR A 370 -94.39 -38.66 51.33
CA THR A 370 -95.61 -38.65 52.15
C THR A 370 -96.86 -38.49 51.27
N LYS A 371 -96.82 -37.61 50.26
CA LYS A 371 -97.91 -37.41 49.30
C LYS A 371 -98.17 -38.67 48.46
N GLU A 372 -97.13 -39.28 47.91
CA GLU A 372 -97.25 -40.51 47.11
C GLU A 372 -97.79 -41.67 47.94
N MET A 373 -97.33 -41.82 49.19
CA MET A 373 -97.86 -42.82 50.12
C MET A 373 -99.36 -42.59 50.40
N GLN A 374 -99.79 -41.35 50.62
CA GLN A 374 -101.20 -41.02 50.81
C GLN A 374 -102.05 -41.31 49.58
N GLN A 375 -101.54 -40.99 48.38
CA GLN A 375 -102.24 -41.28 47.12
C GLN A 375 -102.37 -42.79 46.89
N LEU A 376 -101.30 -43.55 47.12
CA LEU A 376 -101.31 -45.00 47.01
C LEU A 376 -102.33 -45.60 47.99
N LEU A 377 -102.32 -45.16 49.25
CA LEU A 377 -103.25 -45.63 50.27
C LEU A 377 -104.71 -45.33 49.88
N LYS A 378 -105.00 -44.12 49.40
CA LYS A 378 -106.32 -43.71 48.92
C LYS A 378 -106.77 -44.54 47.71
N GLN A 379 -105.88 -44.82 46.76
CA GLN A 379 -106.17 -45.65 45.60
C GLN A 379 -106.50 -47.09 46.01
N LYS A 380 -105.74 -47.66 46.96
CA LYS A 380 -106.02 -49.00 47.50
C LYS A 380 -107.35 -49.05 48.26
N GLN A 381 -107.67 -48.02 49.04
CA GLN A 381 -108.98 -47.89 49.70
C GLN A 381 -110.14 -47.83 48.69
N LEU A 382 -109.99 -47.06 47.60
CA LEU A 382 -111.01 -46.97 46.55
C LEU A 382 -111.21 -48.30 45.82
N LEU A 383 -110.11 -48.99 45.47
CA LEU A 383 -110.15 -50.32 44.85
C LEU A 383 -110.84 -51.34 45.77
N PHE A 384 -110.53 -51.29 47.06
CA PHE A 384 -111.19 -52.13 48.05
C PHE A 384 -112.70 -51.85 48.09
N ALA A 385 -113.11 -50.59 48.23
CA ALA A 385 -114.52 -50.21 48.26
C ALA A 385 -115.30 -50.61 46.99
N THR A 386 -114.68 -50.47 45.80
CA THR A 386 -115.30 -50.92 44.54
C THR A 386 -115.41 -52.43 44.45
N ALA A 387 -114.39 -53.18 44.90
CA ALA A 387 -114.47 -54.64 44.97
C ALA A 387 -115.61 -55.09 45.90
N THR A 388 -115.74 -54.48 47.08
CA THR A 388 -116.84 -54.74 48.02
C THR A 388 -118.20 -54.42 47.41
N SER A 389 -118.34 -53.28 46.72
CA SER A 389 -119.60 -52.92 46.05
C SER A 389 -119.98 -53.89 44.93
N LYS A 390 -119.02 -54.34 44.11
CA LYS A 390 -119.28 -55.36 43.07
C LYS A 390 -119.77 -56.67 43.67
N LEU A 391 -119.17 -57.08 44.79
CA LEU A 391 -119.54 -58.28 45.52
C LEU A 391 -120.99 -58.17 46.07
N HIS A 392 -121.41 -56.98 46.49
CA HIS A 392 -122.79 -56.72 46.91
C HIS A 392 -123.81 -56.74 45.76
N THR A 393 -123.47 -56.24 44.57
CA THR A 393 -124.41 -56.18 43.43
C THR A 393 -124.67 -57.55 42.80
N LEU A 394 -123.70 -58.47 42.86
CA LEU A 394 -123.79 -59.82 42.30
C LEU A 394 -124.44 -60.85 43.25
N SER A 395 -124.98 -60.41 44.40
CA SER A 395 -125.60 -61.31 45.37
C SER A 395 -127.07 -61.61 45.02
N PRO A 396 -127.44 -62.88 44.78
CA PRO A 396 -128.81 -63.29 44.41
C PRO A 396 -129.90 -62.93 45.43
N LEU A 397 -129.50 -62.70 46.69
CA LEU A 397 -130.40 -62.36 47.80
C LEU A 397 -131.09 -60.99 47.60
N LYS A 398 -130.44 -60.03 46.93
CA LYS A 398 -130.98 -58.68 46.72
C LYS A 398 -132.01 -58.57 45.59
N THR A 399 -132.03 -59.53 44.66
CA THR A 399 -133.03 -59.56 43.57
C THR A 399 -134.40 -59.97 44.11
N MET A 400 -134.44 -60.79 45.16
CA MET A 400 -135.69 -61.18 45.84
C MET A 400 -136.23 -60.03 46.73
N GLU A 401 -135.38 -59.23 47.39
CA GLU A 401 -135.78 -58.06 48.21
C GLU A 401 -136.54 -56.96 47.42
N ARG A 402 -136.44 -56.93 46.08
CA ARG A 402 -137.15 -55.95 45.22
C ARG A 402 -138.61 -56.31 44.93
N GLY A 403 -139.18 -57.29 45.63
CA GLY A 403 -140.60 -57.64 45.55
C GLY A 403 -140.97 -58.53 44.35
N TYR A 404 -140.00 -59.18 43.72
CA TYR A 404 -140.24 -60.14 42.65
C TYR A 404 -140.53 -61.52 43.25
N SER A 405 -141.72 -62.04 42.96
CA SER A 405 -142.17 -63.37 43.38
C SER A 405 -142.01 -64.36 42.23
N LEU A 406 -141.62 -65.59 42.55
CA LEU A 406 -141.56 -66.68 41.58
C LEU A 406 -142.81 -67.54 41.70
N VAL A 407 -143.51 -67.77 40.59
CA VAL A 407 -144.77 -68.54 40.55
C VAL A 407 -144.49 -69.94 40.01
N TYR A 408 -144.95 -70.97 40.71
CA TYR A 408 -144.74 -72.39 40.38
C TYR A 408 -146.07 -73.13 40.22
N ASP A 409 -146.08 -74.19 39.42
CA ASP A 409 -147.25 -75.06 39.23
C ASP A 409 -147.38 -76.15 40.32
N LYS A 410 -148.31 -77.09 40.12
CA LYS A 410 -148.57 -78.23 41.03
C LYS A 410 -147.39 -79.22 41.10
N GLU A 411 -146.59 -79.31 40.04
CA GLU A 411 -145.39 -80.16 39.95
C GLU A 411 -144.10 -79.42 40.38
N LYS A 412 -144.22 -78.17 40.86
CA LYS A 412 -143.14 -77.26 41.29
C LYS A 412 -142.27 -76.75 40.14
N GLU A 413 -142.75 -76.76 38.91
CA GLU A 413 -142.07 -76.11 37.79
C GLU A 413 -142.43 -74.62 37.71
N LEU A 414 -141.46 -73.80 37.27
CA LEU A 414 -141.63 -72.34 37.23
C LEU A 414 -142.53 -71.92 36.07
N ILE A 415 -143.63 -71.26 36.41
CA ILE A 415 -144.56 -70.67 35.44
C ILE A 415 -143.96 -69.36 34.95
N LYS A 416 -143.68 -69.28 33.64
CA LYS A 416 -143.07 -68.12 32.99
C LYS A 416 -144.03 -67.38 32.07
N SER A 417 -145.19 -67.97 31.77
CA SER A 417 -146.16 -67.42 30.82
C SER A 417 -147.59 -67.75 31.23
N THR A 418 -148.53 -66.85 30.91
CA THR A 418 -149.97 -66.99 31.17
C THR A 418 -150.61 -68.16 30.42
N LYS A 419 -149.99 -68.67 29.36
CA LYS A 419 -150.47 -69.85 28.61
C LYS A 419 -150.28 -71.18 29.33
N GLN A 420 -149.48 -71.19 30.40
CA GLN A 420 -149.14 -72.40 31.15
C GLN A 420 -150.12 -72.69 32.30
N VAL A 421 -151.16 -71.87 32.45
CA VAL A 421 -152.15 -71.99 33.53
C VAL A 421 -153.55 -71.79 32.97
N SER A 422 -154.52 -72.53 33.49
CA SER A 422 -155.93 -72.40 33.14
C SER A 422 -156.75 -71.83 34.31
N LYS A 423 -157.95 -71.32 34.02
CA LYS A 423 -158.86 -70.83 35.05
C LYS A 423 -159.30 -71.98 35.96
N GLY A 424 -159.13 -71.81 37.28
CA GLY A 424 -159.36 -72.84 38.31
C GLY A 424 -158.10 -73.63 38.71
N ASP A 425 -156.94 -73.39 38.09
CA ASP A 425 -155.70 -74.03 38.52
C ASP A 425 -155.13 -73.40 39.80
N VAL A 426 -154.51 -74.25 40.62
CA VAL A 426 -153.83 -73.85 41.85
C VAL A 426 -152.33 -73.68 41.57
N VAL A 427 -151.78 -72.51 41.91
CA VAL A 427 -150.38 -72.13 41.74
C VAL A 427 -149.73 -71.75 43.07
N ASN A 428 -148.42 -71.95 43.19
CA ASN A 428 -147.65 -71.59 44.39
C ASN A 428 -146.75 -70.38 44.11
N VAL A 429 -146.94 -69.28 44.82
CA VAL A 429 -146.13 -68.07 44.70
C VAL A 429 -145.12 -68.02 45.84
N ARG A 430 -143.83 -67.98 45.53
CA ARG A 430 -142.74 -67.85 46.51
C ARG A 430 -142.29 -66.40 46.63
N LEU A 431 -142.35 -65.89 47.85
CA LEU A 431 -141.93 -64.56 48.28
C LEU A 431 -140.59 -64.66 49.04
N THR A 432 -140.04 -63.51 49.42
CA THR A 432 -138.81 -63.41 50.23
C THR A 432 -138.91 -64.08 51.59
N ASP A 433 -140.11 -64.15 52.15
CA ASP A 433 -140.39 -64.55 53.53
C ASP A 433 -141.39 -65.72 53.64
N GLY A 434 -141.93 -66.22 52.53
CA GLY A 434 -142.93 -67.29 52.57
C GLY A 434 -143.39 -67.82 51.21
N GLN A 435 -144.39 -68.71 51.25
CA GLN A 435 -145.06 -69.25 50.07
C GLN A 435 -146.57 -69.14 50.24
N LEU A 436 -147.26 -68.75 49.16
CA LEU A 436 -148.71 -68.63 49.08
C LEU A 436 -149.24 -69.62 48.05
N GLN A 437 -150.32 -70.32 48.38
CA GLN A 437 -151.06 -71.14 47.44
C GLN A 437 -152.28 -70.34 46.96
N CYS A 438 -152.35 -70.11 45.66
CA CYS A 438 -153.33 -69.22 45.04
C CYS A 438 -154.08 -69.97 43.94
N GLU A 439 -155.38 -69.69 43.78
CA GLU A 439 -156.16 -70.22 42.67
C GLU A 439 -156.34 -69.16 41.58
N VAL A 440 -156.22 -69.56 40.32
CA VAL A 440 -156.31 -68.67 39.16
C VAL A 440 -157.79 -68.38 38.84
N SER A 441 -158.28 -67.24 39.33
CA SER A 441 -159.68 -66.83 39.18
C SER A 441 -160.00 -66.20 37.82
N LYS A 442 -159.04 -65.49 37.21
CA LYS A 442 -159.18 -64.86 35.89
C LYS A 442 -157.79 -64.74 35.24
N ILE A 443 -157.70 -65.06 33.96
CA ILE A 443 -156.51 -64.82 33.15
C ILE A 443 -156.85 -63.72 32.17
N GLU A 444 -156.16 -62.60 32.28
CA GLU A 444 -156.18 -61.52 31.30
C GLU A 444 -154.79 -61.46 30.68
N GLU A 445 -154.73 -61.65 29.36
CA GLU A 445 -153.51 -61.36 28.61
C GLU A 445 -153.34 -59.85 28.51
N ARG A 446 -152.11 -59.39 28.71
CA ARG A 446 -151.76 -57.97 28.84
C ARG A 446 -151.23 -57.39 27.55
#